data_AF-A0A935KQQ8-F1
#
_entry.id   AF-A0A935KQQ8-F1
#
_cell.length_a   1.000
_cell.length_b   1.000
_cell.length_c   1.000
_cell.angle_alpha   90.00
_cell.angle_beta   90.00
_cell.angle_gamma   90.00
#
_symmetry.space_group_name_H-M   'P 1'
#
loop_
_entity.id
_entity.type
_entity.pdbx_description
1 polymer ?
#
loop_
_entity_poly.entity_id
_entity_poly.type
_entity_poly.pdbx_seq_one_letter_code
_entity_poly.pdbx_strand_id
1 'polypeptide(L)'
;MELRRDLWLGLAALLAFNLVMAFGTVGLLTRIGPAVDRTLHENVASIQSAEQMLTLLARVGGRPAAPAERQRFVAAMLRAQGNLTEPGEADPLRAIDRDQAAALGGDAASRARVIEALQRLVDVNRGALWSVSARVRRLGTGGAWAAVFLAAMALTLSLLAGSRLPPHPHAARAPLRHARGAARG
;
A
#
# COMPACT_ATOMS: atom_id res chain seq x y z
N MET A 1 -3.40 -36.90 34.41
CA MET A 1 -2.16 -36.21 34.00
C MET A 1 -2.14 -35.94 32.49
N GLU A 2 -2.61 -36.88 31.66
CA GLU A 2 -2.59 -36.74 30.18
C GLU A 2 -3.45 -35.59 29.65
N LEU A 3 -4.68 -35.43 30.15
CA LEU A 3 -5.59 -34.35 29.71
C LEU A 3 -5.00 -32.94 29.87
N ARG A 4 -4.25 -32.69 30.97
CA ARG A 4 -3.61 -31.40 31.24
C ARG A 4 -2.39 -31.18 30.32
N ARG A 5 -1.65 -32.24 30.00
CA ARG A 5 -0.52 -32.19 29.05
C ARG A 5 -1.02 -31.93 27.63
N ASP A 6 -2.11 -32.57 27.23
CA ASP A 6 -2.72 -32.41 25.90
C ASP A 6 -3.34 -31.01 25.73
N LEU A 7 -3.97 -30.48 26.78
CA LEU A 7 -4.43 -29.08 26.82
C LEU A 7 -3.27 -28.08 26.68
N TRP A 8 -2.17 -28.29 27.39
CA TRP A 8 -0.99 -27.43 27.30
C TRP A 8 -0.29 -27.51 25.94
N LEU A 9 -0.19 -28.70 25.36
CA LEU A 9 0.32 -28.90 23.99
C LEU A 9 -0.57 -28.21 22.96
N GLY A 10 -1.89 -28.31 23.09
CA GLY A 10 -2.84 -27.61 22.24
C GLY A 10 -2.71 -26.09 22.34
N LEU A 11 -2.62 -25.54 23.55
CA LEU A 11 -2.39 -24.11 23.81
C LEU A 11 -1.05 -23.63 23.27
N ALA A 12 0.02 -24.39 23.46
CA ALA A 12 1.35 -24.06 22.96
C ALA A 12 1.41 -24.07 21.43
N ALA A 13 0.81 -25.08 20.78
CA ALA A 13 0.72 -25.14 19.33
C ALA A 13 -0.12 -23.97 18.76
N LEU A 14 -1.22 -23.61 19.44
CA LEU A 14 -2.06 -22.48 19.08
C LEU A 14 -1.32 -21.14 19.17
N LEU A 15 -0.53 -20.96 20.22
CA LEU A 15 0.27 -19.76 20.43
C LEU A 15 1.37 -19.65 19.36
N ALA A 16 2.08 -20.75 19.10
CA ALA A 16 3.11 -20.81 18.07
C ALA A 16 2.54 -20.54 16.67
N PHE A 17 1.38 -21.11 16.34
CA PHE A 17 0.70 -20.85 15.06
C PHE A 17 0.26 -19.39 14.92
N ASN A 18 -0.30 -18.78 15.98
CA ASN A 18 -0.65 -17.36 15.98
C ASN A 18 0.58 -16.46 15.79
N LEU A 19 1.71 -16.79 16.43
CA LEU A 19 2.97 -16.07 16.25
C LEU A 19 3.45 -16.14 14.79
N VAL A 20 3.53 -17.34 14.21
CA VAL A 20 3.93 -17.53 12.80
C VAL A 20 3.02 -16.74 11.86
N MET A 21 1.71 -16.77 12.10
CA MET A 21 0.74 -16.04 11.28
C MET A 21 0.82 -14.52 11.44
N ALA A 22 1.01 -14.03 12.67
CA ALA A 22 1.19 -12.61 12.93
C ALA A 22 2.46 -12.08 12.25
N PHE A 23 3.58 -12.80 12.38
CA PHE A 23 4.83 -12.48 11.69
C PHE A 23 4.70 -12.63 10.17
N GLY A 24 3.98 -13.64 9.68
CA GLY A 24 3.70 -13.80 8.26
C GLY A 24 2.90 -12.63 7.68
N THR A 25 1.89 -12.16 8.42
CA THR A 25 1.07 -11.00 8.04
C THR A 25 1.90 -9.72 8.03
N VAL A 26 2.64 -9.44 9.11
CA VAL A 26 3.55 -8.28 9.20
C VAL A 26 4.63 -8.33 8.11
N GLY A 27 5.21 -9.50 7.85
CA GLY A 27 6.19 -9.74 6.78
C GLY A 27 5.63 -9.47 5.38
N LEU A 28 4.36 -9.81 5.13
CA LEU A 28 3.70 -9.52 3.86
C LEU A 28 3.50 -8.00 3.68
N LEU A 29 3.00 -7.31 4.71
CA LEU A 29 2.76 -5.87 4.68
C LEU A 29 4.07 -5.08 4.51
N THR A 30 5.15 -5.49 5.19
CA THR A 30 6.44 -4.79 5.15
C THR A 30 7.18 -4.93 3.82
N ARG A 31 6.96 -6.02 3.05
CA ARG A 31 7.59 -6.20 1.73
C ARG A 31 6.97 -5.37 0.61
N ILE A 32 5.75 -4.85 0.79
CA ILE A 32 5.02 -4.11 -0.25
C ILE A 32 5.49 -2.65 -0.33
N GLY A 33 5.78 -2.04 0.83
CA GLY A 33 6.15 -0.63 0.93
C GLY A 33 7.32 -0.19 0.03
N PRO A 34 8.50 -0.84 0.09
CA PRO A 34 9.71 -0.29 -0.54
C PRO A 34 9.65 -0.21 -2.06
N ALA A 35 9.06 -1.23 -2.72
CA ALA A 35 8.94 -1.26 -4.17
C ALA A 35 7.88 -0.26 -4.67
N VAL A 36 6.80 -0.09 -3.91
CA VAL A 36 5.71 0.85 -4.24
C VAL A 36 6.17 2.29 -4.03
N ASP A 37 6.84 2.59 -2.93
CA ASP A 37 7.36 3.92 -2.63
C ASP A 37 8.36 4.38 -3.67
N ARG A 38 9.29 3.51 -4.08
CA ARG A 38 10.29 3.85 -5.09
C ARG A 38 9.62 4.19 -6.43
N THR A 39 8.75 3.33 -6.94
CA THR A 39 8.07 3.57 -8.21
C THR A 39 7.13 4.78 -8.15
N LEU A 40 6.47 5.04 -7.02
CA LEU A 40 5.68 6.26 -6.83
C LEU A 40 6.56 7.51 -6.88
N HIS A 41 7.68 7.52 -6.16
CA HIS A 41 8.54 8.68 -6.06
C HIS A 41 9.18 9.05 -7.41
N GLU A 42 9.68 8.04 -8.12
CA GLU A 42 10.28 8.18 -9.45
C GLU A 42 9.24 8.70 -10.45
N ASN A 43 8.05 8.08 -10.56
CA ASN A 43 7.02 8.52 -11.51
C ASN A 43 6.45 9.92 -11.19
N VAL A 44 6.27 10.26 -9.91
CA VAL A 44 5.80 11.60 -9.50
C VAL A 44 6.83 12.67 -9.85
N ALA A 45 8.13 12.41 -9.69
CA ALA A 45 9.18 13.37 -10.04
C ALA A 45 9.22 13.67 -11.55
N SER A 46 9.04 12.64 -12.40
CA SER A 46 8.91 12.79 -13.85
C SER A 46 7.67 13.62 -14.23
N ILE A 47 6.51 13.35 -13.62
CA ILE A 47 5.27 14.13 -13.85
C ILE A 47 5.46 15.59 -13.43
N GLN A 48 6.02 15.86 -12.25
CA GLN A 48 6.26 17.23 -11.77
C GLN A 48 7.19 18.01 -12.71
N SER A 49 8.21 17.35 -13.25
CA SER A 49 9.12 17.98 -14.23
C SER A 49 8.38 18.33 -15.52
N ALA A 50 7.50 17.45 -16.01
CA ALA A 50 6.66 17.72 -17.17
C ALA A 50 5.65 18.86 -16.92
N GLU A 51 5.01 18.91 -15.75
CA GLU A 51 4.09 19.97 -15.35
C GLU A 51 4.78 21.33 -15.25
N GLN A 52 6.01 21.38 -14.73
CA GLN A 52 6.82 22.60 -14.71
C GLN A 52 7.11 23.10 -16.12
N MET A 53 7.48 22.21 -17.04
CA MET A 53 7.72 22.54 -18.44
C MET A 53 6.44 23.05 -19.14
N LEU A 54 5.31 22.39 -18.95
CA LEU A 54 4.01 22.82 -19.47
C LEU A 54 3.61 24.20 -18.91
N THR A 55 3.78 24.42 -17.61
CA THR A 55 3.49 25.70 -16.96
C THR A 55 4.33 26.84 -17.52
N LEU A 56 5.61 26.58 -17.79
CA LEU A 56 6.49 27.56 -18.44
C LEU A 56 6.01 27.86 -19.86
N LEU A 57 5.70 26.85 -20.67
CA LEU A 57 5.17 27.05 -22.03
C LEU A 57 3.82 27.76 -22.06
N ALA A 58 2.98 27.56 -21.04
CA ALA A 58 1.73 28.28 -20.86
C ALA A 58 1.95 29.76 -20.52
N ARG A 59 2.85 30.06 -19.58
CA ARG A 59 3.23 31.44 -19.21
C ARG A 59 3.91 32.21 -20.34
N VAL A 60 4.71 31.51 -21.13
CA VAL A 60 5.36 32.08 -22.30
C VAL A 60 4.34 32.35 -23.40
N GLY A 61 3.28 31.54 -23.56
CA GLY A 61 2.13 31.92 -24.38
C GLY A 61 2.44 32.21 -25.86
N GLY A 62 3.55 31.71 -26.40
CA GLY A 62 3.96 31.90 -27.80
C GLY A 62 4.91 33.06 -28.07
N ARG A 63 5.20 33.94 -27.10
CA ARG A 63 6.35 34.86 -27.21
C ARG A 63 7.66 34.10 -27.04
N PRO A 64 8.81 34.65 -27.47
CA PRO A 64 10.10 34.11 -27.07
C PRO A 64 10.24 34.11 -25.55
N ALA A 65 10.68 32.99 -24.99
CA ALA A 65 10.96 32.83 -23.57
C ALA A 65 12.18 33.66 -23.16
N ALA A 66 12.07 34.36 -22.03
CA ALA A 66 13.18 35.09 -21.43
C ALA A 66 14.31 34.13 -21.01
N PRO A 67 15.57 34.59 -20.90
CA PRO A 67 16.70 33.73 -20.54
C PRO A 67 16.45 32.91 -19.26
N ALA A 68 15.85 33.52 -18.23
CA ALA A 68 15.50 32.84 -16.99
C ALA A 68 14.41 31.76 -17.17
N GLU A 69 13.42 31.98 -18.05
CA GLU A 69 12.38 30.99 -18.35
C GLU A 69 12.99 29.79 -19.09
N ARG A 70 13.89 30.04 -20.05
CA ARG A 70 14.63 29.01 -20.78
C ARG A 70 15.48 28.17 -19.84
N GLN A 71 16.23 28.80 -18.94
CA GLN A 71 17.07 28.10 -17.98
C GLN A 71 16.25 27.19 -17.04
N ARG A 72 15.07 27.66 -16.59
CA ARG A 72 14.15 26.86 -15.79
C ARG A 72 13.59 25.66 -16.56
N PHE A 73 13.26 25.86 -17.85
CA PHE A 73 12.79 24.78 -18.71
C PHE A 73 13.88 23.71 -18.86
N VAL A 74 15.11 24.11 -19.21
CA VAL A 74 16.25 23.21 -19.36
C VAL A 74 16.56 22.48 -18.05
N ALA A 75 16.48 23.16 -16.91
CA ALA A 75 16.68 22.52 -15.61
C ALA A 75 15.60 21.47 -15.31
N ALA A 76 14.34 21.72 -15.66
CA ALA A 76 13.26 20.74 -15.52
C ALA A 76 13.45 19.55 -16.47
N MET A 77 13.90 19.82 -17.69
CA MET A 77 14.22 18.81 -18.69
C MET A 77 15.35 17.88 -18.22
N LEU A 78 16.44 18.45 -17.69
CA LEU A 78 17.56 17.68 -17.15
C LEU A 78 17.14 16.81 -15.97
N ARG A 79 16.25 17.30 -15.10
CA ARG A 79 15.66 16.47 -14.03
C ARG A 79 14.87 15.30 -14.59
N ALA A 80 14.03 15.54 -15.59
CA ALA A 80 13.24 14.47 -16.23
C ALA A 80 14.15 13.44 -16.91
N GLN A 81 15.20 13.87 -17.61
CA GLN A 81 16.17 12.97 -18.24
C GLN A 81 17.00 12.18 -17.23
N GLY A 82 17.35 12.80 -16.10
CA GLY A 82 18.07 12.13 -15.00
C GLY A 82 17.20 11.14 -14.22
N ASN A 83 15.89 11.12 -14.47
CA ASN A 83 14.91 10.25 -13.82
C ASN A 83 14.18 9.36 -14.83
N LEU A 84 14.92 8.85 -15.82
CA LEU A 84 14.41 7.88 -16.78
C LEU A 84 14.21 6.52 -16.07
N THR A 85 12.97 6.15 -15.80
CA THR A 85 12.62 4.98 -14.99
C THR A 85 11.70 4.01 -15.71
N GLU A 86 10.83 4.51 -16.60
CA GLU A 86 9.82 3.68 -17.27
C GLU A 86 10.16 3.42 -18.75
N PRO A 87 9.91 2.18 -19.25
CA PRO A 87 10.00 1.88 -20.67
C PRO A 87 9.05 2.79 -21.47
N GLY A 88 9.60 3.57 -22.39
CA GLY A 88 8.84 4.48 -23.25
C GLY A 88 8.94 5.96 -22.87
N GLU A 89 9.63 6.33 -21.78
CA GLU A 89 9.90 7.75 -21.47
C GLU A 89 10.95 8.39 -22.39
N ALA A 90 11.85 7.57 -22.94
CA ALA A 90 12.96 8.06 -23.75
C ALA A 90 12.50 8.70 -25.07
N ASP A 91 11.40 8.23 -25.66
CA ASP A 91 10.88 8.73 -26.92
C ASP A 91 10.28 10.15 -26.79
N PRO A 92 9.34 10.42 -25.87
CA PRO A 92 8.84 11.77 -25.65
C PRO A 92 9.94 12.72 -25.18
N LEU A 93 10.88 12.29 -24.33
CA LEU A 93 12.01 13.13 -23.91
C LEU A 93 12.90 13.53 -25.10
N ARG A 94 13.20 12.62 -26.02
CA ARG A 94 13.93 12.94 -27.26
C ARG A 94 13.17 13.90 -28.17
N ALA A 95 11.84 13.78 -28.24
CA ALA A 95 11.01 14.71 -29.00
C ALA A 95 11.03 16.12 -28.39
N ILE A 96 10.89 16.23 -27.07
CA ILE A 96 10.99 17.51 -26.36
C ILE A 96 12.38 18.12 -26.59
N ASP A 97 13.45 17.33 -26.48
CA ASP A 97 14.83 17.83 -26.61
C ASP A 97 15.12 18.41 -28.00
N ARG A 98 14.53 17.81 -29.03
CA ARG A 98 14.65 18.27 -30.41
C ARG A 98 13.95 19.59 -30.67
N ASP A 99 12.73 19.76 -30.14
CA ASP A 99 11.86 20.90 -30.47
C ASP A 99 11.89 22.04 -29.43
N GLN A 100 12.48 21.82 -28.23
CA GLN A 100 12.43 22.79 -27.12
C GLN A 100 13.02 24.17 -27.49
N ALA A 101 14.11 24.22 -28.25
CA ALA A 101 14.77 25.49 -28.57
C ALA A 101 13.88 26.40 -29.44
N ALA A 102 13.24 25.81 -30.44
CA ALA A 102 12.30 26.48 -31.33
C ALA A 102 10.98 26.83 -30.61
N ALA A 103 10.46 25.90 -29.79
CA ALA A 103 9.27 26.14 -28.97
C ALA A 103 9.46 27.32 -28.00
N LEU A 104 10.60 27.38 -27.31
CA LEU A 104 10.98 28.50 -26.45
C LEU A 104 11.34 29.76 -27.25
N GLY A 105 11.64 29.63 -28.54
CA GLY A 105 11.80 30.72 -29.51
C GLY A 105 10.49 31.38 -29.92
N GLY A 106 9.34 30.83 -29.56
CA GLY A 106 8.01 31.34 -29.94
C GLY A 106 7.41 30.64 -31.17
N ASP A 107 8.08 29.61 -31.71
CA ASP A 107 7.50 28.85 -32.83
C ASP A 107 6.28 28.04 -32.37
N ALA A 108 5.12 28.34 -32.95
CA ALA A 108 3.85 27.74 -32.56
C ALA A 108 3.79 26.24 -32.87
N ALA A 109 4.37 25.80 -33.99
CA ALA A 109 4.36 24.40 -34.40
C ALA A 109 5.23 23.55 -33.47
N SER A 110 6.45 24.01 -33.18
CA SER A 110 7.36 23.35 -32.23
C SER A 110 6.77 23.36 -30.83
N ARG A 111 6.12 24.44 -30.40
CA ARG A 111 5.42 24.49 -29.11
C ARG A 111 4.31 23.43 -29.03
N ALA A 112 3.51 23.25 -30.07
CA ALA A 112 2.49 22.21 -30.10
C ALA A 112 3.10 20.81 -29.98
N ARG A 113 4.19 20.52 -30.72
CA ARG A 113 4.91 19.24 -30.66
C ARG A 113 5.50 18.98 -29.27
N VAL A 114 6.07 19.99 -28.63
CA VAL A 114 6.60 19.88 -27.27
C VAL A 114 5.48 19.63 -26.26
N ILE A 115 4.35 20.32 -26.36
CA ILE A 115 3.19 20.08 -25.47
C ILE A 115 2.68 18.65 -25.62
N GLU A 116 2.53 18.17 -26.85
CA GLU A 116 2.09 16.81 -27.14
C GLU A 116 3.08 15.77 -26.59
N ALA A 117 4.38 16.01 -26.75
CA ALA A 117 5.41 15.13 -26.20
C ALA A 117 5.42 15.13 -24.66
N LEU A 118 5.19 16.28 -24.01
CA LEU A 118 5.04 16.38 -22.56
C LEU A 118 3.80 15.64 -22.07
N GLN A 119 2.68 15.71 -22.80
CA GLN A 119 1.47 14.94 -22.49
C GLN A 119 1.72 13.44 -22.57
N ARG A 120 2.39 12.97 -23.64
CA ARG A 120 2.79 11.56 -23.75
C ARG A 120 3.70 11.12 -22.61
N LEU A 121 4.66 11.95 -22.19
CA LEU A 121 5.51 11.64 -21.04
C LEU A 121 4.70 11.46 -19.76
N VAL A 122 3.73 12.35 -19.51
CA VAL A 122 2.81 12.25 -18.37
C VAL A 122 1.94 10.99 -18.47
N ASP A 123 1.46 10.63 -19.66
CA ASP A 123 0.61 9.45 -19.86
C ASP A 123 1.37 8.14 -19.61
N VAL A 124 2.63 8.04 -20.05
CA VAL A 124 3.51 6.89 -19.75
C VAL A 124 3.66 6.72 -18.23
N ASN A 125 4.00 7.81 -17.52
CA ASN A 125 4.17 7.81 -16.06
C ASN A 125 2.88 7.50 -15.31
N ARG A 126 1.74 8.05 -15.77
CA ARG A 126 0.43 7.70 -15.22
C ARG A 126 0.15 6.22 -15.44
N GLY A 127 0.35 5.68 -16.64
CA GLY A 127 0.18 4.25 -16.91
C GLY A 127 0.95 3.35 -15.93
N ALA A 128 2.21 3.70 -15.65
CA ALA A 128 3.02 3.01 -14.65
C ALA A 128 2.37 3.05 -13.25
N LEU A 129 1.90 4.21 -12.81
CA LEU A 129 1.20 4.39 -11.53
C LEU A 129 -0.04 3.51 -11.38
N TRP A 130 -0.81 3.34 -12.46
CA TRP A 130 -2.02 2.51 -12.45
C TRP A 130 -1.68 1.03 -12.31
N SER A 131 -0.59 0.58 -12.93
CA SER A 131 -0.11 -0.81 -12.81
C SER A 131 0.34 -1.14 -11.38
N VAL A 132 1.03 -0.20 -10.71
CA VAL A 132 1.42 -0.30 -9.31
C VAL A 132 0.20 -0.33 -8.40
N SER A 133 -0.75 0.59 -8.63
CA SER A 133 -1.99 0.66 -7.86
C SER A 133 -2.79 -0.65 -7.93
N ALA A 134 -2.85 -1.31 -9.10
CA ALA A 134 -3.50 -2.60 -9.25
C ALA A 134 -2.80 -3.71 -8.45
N ARG A 135 -1.47 -3.70 -8.43
CA ARG A 135 -0.66 -4.65 -7.63
C ARG A 135 -0.89 -4.43 -6.13
N VAL A 136 -0.86 -3.19 -5.67
CA VAL A 136 -1.13 -2.81 -4.27
C VAL A 136 -2.52 -3.27 -3.83
N ARG A 137 -3.57 -3.03 -4.64
CA ARG A 137 -4.93 -3.49 -4.32
C ARG A 137 -5.00 -5.01 -4.17
N ARG A 138 -4.44 -5.77 -5.10
CA ARG A 138 -4.43 -7.24 -5.03
C ARG A 138 -3.75 -7.75 -3.77
N LEU A 139 -2.62 -7.15 -3.40
CA LEU A 139 -1.87 -7.52 -2.19
C LEU A 139 -2.61 -7.11 -0.91
N GLY A 140 -3.25 -5.94 -0.89
CA GLY A 140 -4.09 -5.48 0.22
C GLY A 140 -5.31 -6.38 0.45
N THR A 141 -6.01 -6.77 -0.62
CA THR A 141 -7.14 -7.71 -0.53
C THR A 141 -6.70 -9.10 -0.08
N GLY A 142 -5.55 -9.60 -0.56
CA GLY A 142 -4.97 -10.87 -0.11
C GLY A 142 -4.60 -10.87 1.38
N GLY A 143 -3.98 -9.79 1.86
CA GLY A 143 -3.67 -9.61 3.29
C GLY A 143 -4.91 -9.53 4.18
N ALA A 144 -5.96 -8.83 3.72
CA ALA A 144 -7.23 -8.74 4.45
C ALA A 144 -7.91 -10.11 4.59
N TRP A 145 -7.96 -10.91 3.53
CA TRP A 145 -8.53 -12.27 3.61
C TRP A 145 -7.71 -13.20 4.50
N ALA A 146 -6.38 -13.07 4.52
CA ALA A 146 -5.54 -13.81 5.45
C ALA A 146 -5.85 -13.48 6.92
N ALA A 147 -6.08 -12.18 7.24
CA ALA A 147 -6.48 -11.75 8.57
C ALA A 147 -7.88 -12.25 8.95
N VAL A 148 -8.85 -12.24 8.02
CA VAL A 148 -10.18 -12.81 8.25
C VAL A 148 -10.11 -14.31 8.51
N PHE A 149 -9.33 -15.05 7.73
CA PHE A 149 -9.13 -16.50 7.94
C PHE A 149 -8.48 -16.79 9.30
N LEU A 150 -7.53 -15.94 9.72
CA LEU A 150 -6.90 -16.00 11.05
C LEU A 150 -7.94 -15.83 12.17
N ALA A 151 -8.76 -14.78 12.08
CA ALA A 151 -9.80 -14.49 13.05
C ALA A 151 -10.84 -15.63 13.12
N ALA A 152 -11.22 -16.16 11.96
CA ALA A 152 -12.13 -17.30 11.88
C ALA A 152 -11.53 -18.54 12.55
N MET A 153 -10.29 -18.94 12.22
CA MET A 153 -9.63 -20.07 12.87
C MET A 153 -9.49 -19.91 14.39
N ALA A 154 -9.06 -18.73 14.85
CA ALA A 154 -8.90 -18.44 16.26
C ALA A 154 -10.25 -18.55 17.01
N LEU A 155 -11.33 -18.08 16.39
CA LEU A 155 -12.68 -18.23 16.92
C LEU A 155 -13.10 -19.71 17.01
N THR A 156 -12.96 -20.46 15.92
CA THR A 156 -13.34 -21.89 15.87
C THR A 156 -12.60 -22.71 16.93
N LEU A 157 -11.30 -22.45 17.09
CA LEU A 157 -10.47 -23.13 18.09
C LEU A 157 -10.83 -22.74 19.53
N SER A 158 -11.17 -21.46 19.76
CA SER A 158 -11.67 -20.99 21.07
C SER A 158 -13.00 -21.65 21.45
N LEU A 159 -13.92 -21.79 20.48
CA LEU A 159 -15.20 -22.48 20.68
C LEU A 159 -15.00 -23.99 20.96
N LEU A 160 -14.11 -24.65 20.22
CA LEU A 160 -13.76 -26.06 20.44
C LEU A 160 -13.17 -26.27 21.84
N ALA A 161 -12.27 -25.41 22.29
CA ALA A 161 -11.70 -25.48 23.65
C ALA A 161 -12.76 -25.27 24.73
N GLY A 162 -13.65 -24.28 24.54
CA GLY A 162 -14.77 -24.00 25.46
C GLY A 162 -15.79 -25.14 25.55
N SER A 163 -16.10 -25.79 24.42
CA SER A 163 -17.04 -26.92 24.36
C SER A 163 -16.56 -28.18 25.08
N ARG A 164 -15.26 -28.30 25.37
CA ARG A 164 -14.66 -29.44 26.08
C ARG A 164 -14.47 -29.21 27.58
N LEU A 165 -14.80 -28.01 28.08
CA LEU A 165 -14.82 -27.75 29.53
C LEU A 165 -16.16 -28.28 30.10
N PRO A 166 -16.14 -29.25 31.04
CA PRO A 166 -17.37 -29.70 31.68
C PRO A 166 -18.02 -28.52 32.43
N PRO A 167 -19.36 -28.43 32.46
CA PRO A 167 -20.04 -27.37 33.20
C PRO A 167 -19.60 -27.40 34.66
N HIS A 168 -19.13 -26.26 35.19
CA HIS A 168 -18.76 -26.12 36.59
C HIS A 168 -19.98 -26.45 37.48
N PRO A 169 -19.91 -27.44 38.39
CA PRO A 169 -20.99 -27.73 39.32
C PRO A 169 -20.93 -26.74 40.49
N HIS A 170 -21.46 -25.54 40.30
CA HIS A 170 -21.79 -24.65 41.42
C HIS A 170 -23.29 -24.36 41.44
N ALA A 171 -24.06 -25.34 41.92
CA ALA A 171 -25.38 -25.11 42.49
C ALA A 171 -25.80 -26.26 43.44
N ALA A 172 -24.88 -26.81 44.23
CA ALA A 172 -25.26 -27.64 45.38
C ALA A 172 -25.63 -26.70 46.54
N ARG A 173 -26.92 -26.37 46.63
CA ARG A 173 -27.52 -25.65 47.75
C ARG A 173 -27.12 -26.33 49.06
N ALA A 174 -26.51 -25.56 49.97
CA ALA A 174 -26.22 -26.01 51.33
C ALA A 174 -27.52 -26.42 52.04
N PRO A 175 -27.59 -27.60 52.70
CA PRO A 175 -28.74 -27.92 53.53
C PRO A 175 -28.60 -27.17 54.87
N LEU A 176 -29.44 -26.16 55.07
CA LEU A 176 -29.67 -25.55 56.39
C LEU A 176 -30.33 -26.59 57.30
N ARG A 177 -29.52 -27.31 58.10
CA ARG A 177 -30.00 -28.05 59.28
C ARG A 177 -30.37 -27.02 60.36
N HIS A 178 -31.61 -26.57 60.38
CA HIS A 178 -32.19 -26.02 61.60
C HIS A 178 -32.70 -27.15 62.47
N ALA A 179 -32.07 -27.27 63.63
CA ALA A 179 -32.52 -28.04 64.77
C ALA A 179 -33.89 -27.55 65.26
N ARG A 180 -34.82 -28.49 65.49
CA ARG A 180 -35.88 -28.40 66.52
C ARG A 180 -36.63 -29.72 66.59
N GLY A 181 -36.65 -30.32 67.79
CA GLY A 181 -37.43 -31.53 68.04
C GLY A 181 -37.04 -32.34 69.27
N ALA A 182 -36.49 -31.72 70.31
CA ALA A 182 -36.54 -32.28 71.66
C ALA A 182 -37.82 -31.75 72.33
N ALA A 183 -38.81 -32.63 72.51
CA ALA A 183 -39.77 -32.64 73.63
C ALA A 183 -40.97 -33.53 73.27
N ARG A 184 -41.04 -34.73 73.87
CA ARG A 184 -42.22 -35.28 74.58
C ARG A 184 -41.94 -36.73 74.98
N GLY A 185 -41.61 -36.88 76.26
CA GLY A 185 -41.66 -38.09 77.08
C GLY A 185 -41.86 -37.61 78.50
#